data_AF-A0A919Z7Q0-F1
#
_entry.id   AF-A0A919Z7Q0-F1
#
_cell.length_a   1.000
_cell.length_b   1.000
_cell.length_c   1.000
_cell.angle_alpha   90.00
_cell.angle_beta   90.00
_cell.angle_gamma   90.00
#
_symmetry.space_group_name_H-M   'P 1'
#
loop_
_entity.id
_entity.type
_entity.pdbx_description
1 polymer ?
#
loop_
_entity_poly.entity_id
_entity_poly.type
_entity_poly.pdbx_seq_one_letter_code
_entity_poly.pdbx_strand_id
1 'polypeptide(L)'
;MIPLQSRLENREEAYINLSKSLAGYSFGLGGNWDYDRGSFDRHLDEEQKVWLRIPFIVTHGTFDGDTPESDAVIQLGTPYVLKHLYKQDLDQEANANVVGALVNQFQEPEDKDAEIEPHWVEQAEDVLRQVETGLG
;
A
#
# COMPACT_ATOMS: atom_id res chain seq x y z
N MET A 1 -0.90 10.22 -0.24
CA MET A 1 -0.95 8.91 0.47
C MET A 1 -1.11 9.25 1.92
N ILE A 2 -2.05 8.64 2.62
CA ILE A 2 -2.44 9.08 3.96
C ILE A 2 -1.92 8.07 4.99
N PRO A 3 -0.92 8.43 5.82
CA PRO A 3 -0.43 7.55 6.88
C PRO A 3 -1.48 7.38 7.98
N LEU A 4 -1.55 6.18 8.55
CA LEU A 4 -2.45 5.83 9.63
C LEU A 4 -1.64 5.57 10.90
N GLN A 5 -2.13 6.08 12.03
CA GLN A 5 -1.56 5.75 13.33
C GLN A 5 -1.84 4.28 13.64
N SER A 6 -0.81 3.50 13.99
CA SER A 6 -1.01 2.09 14.28
C SER A 6 -0.15 1.56 15.42
N ARG A 7 -0.72 0.64 16.19
CA ARG A 7 0.00 -0.13 17.21
C ARG A 7 0.85 -1.25 16.62
N LEU A 8 0.69 -1.53 15.32
CA LEU A 8 1.51 -2.50 14.60
C LEU A 8 2.89 -1.94 14.26
N GLU A 9 3.06 -0.61 14.28
CA GLU A 9 4.33 0.04 13.97
C GLU A 9 5.45 -0.46 14.89
N ASN A 10 6.59 -0.82 14.30
CA ASN A 10 7.75 -1.40 14.97
C ASN A 10 7.50 -2.78 15.61
N ARG A 11 6.37 -3.43 15.34
CA ARG A 11 6.19 -4.85 15.71
C ARG A 11 7.15 -5.69 14.88
N GLU A 12 7.99 -6.45 15.56
CA GLU A 12 8.92 -7.40 14.96
C GLU A 12 8.44 -8.84 15.19
N GLU A 13 8.26 -9.60 14.12
CA GLU A 13 7.78 -10.99 14.18
C GLU A 13 8.18 -11.77 12.91
N ALA A 14 8.11 -13.10 12.97
CA ALA A 14 8.30 -13.96 11.79
C ALA A 14 7.29 -13.62 10.68
N TYR A 15 7.78 -13.46 9.45
CA TYR A 15 6.97 -13.15 8.27
C TYR A 15 5.80 -14.12 8.11
N ILE A 16 6.04 -15.43 8.24
CA ILE A 16 5.01 -16.46 8.08
C ILE A 16 3.84 -16.27 9.06
N ASN A 17 4.12 -15.86 10.30
CA ASN A 17 3.06 -15.64 11.30
C ASN A 17 2.21 -14.43 10.94
N LEU A 18 2.87 -13.30 10.59
CA LEU A 18 2.18 -12.08 10.20
C LEU A 18 1.40 -12.27 8.89
N SER A 19 2.01 -12.88 7.86
CA SER A 19 1.36 -13.21 6.60
C SER A 19 0.09 -14.04 6.82
N LYS A 20 0.18 -15.10 7.64
CA LYS A 20 -0.98 -15.96 7.94
C LYS A 20 -2.10 -15.22 8.69
N SER A 21 -1.75 -14.41 9.69
CA SER A 21 -2.74 -13.64 10.45
C SER A 21 -3.40 -12.57 9.57
N LEU A 22 -2.61 -11.83 8.79
CA LEU A 22 -3.07 -10.76 7.91
C LEU A 22 -3.88 -11.29 6.72
N ALA A 23 -3.62 -12.51 6.25
CA ALA A 23 -4.45 -13.17 5.23
C ALA A 23 -5.92 -13.34 5.69
N GLY A 24 -6.17 -13.54 6.99
CA GLY A 24 -7.51 -13.56 7.57
C GLY A 24 -8.27 -12.23 7.41
N TYR A 25 -7.54 -11.14 7.21
CA TYR A 25 -8.06 -9.80 6.92
C TYR A 25 -7.85 -9.42 5.44
N SER A 26 -7.73 -10.39 4.55
CA SER A 26 -7.60 -10.19 3.09
C SER A 26 -6.37 -9.37 2.67
N PHE A 27 -5.33 -9.34 3.48
CA PHE A 27 -4.03 -8.85 3.04
C PHE A 27 -3.26 -9.95 2.31
N GLY A 28 -2.42 -9.55 1.37
CA GLY A 28 -1.42 -10.40 0.75
C GLY A 28 -0.11 -9.66 0.53
N LEU A 29 0.94 -10.38 0.13
CA LEU A 29 2.22 -9.76 -0.24
C LEU A 29 2.04 -8.85 -1.46
N GLY A 30 2.42 -7.57 -1.31
CA GLY A 30 2.37 -6.58 -2.36
C GLY A 30 3.36 -6.87 -3.51
N GLY A 31 3.01 -6.47 -4.73
CA GLY A 31 3.76 -6.81 -5.95
C GLY A 31 5.14 -6.15 -6.12
N ASN A 32 5.62 -5.37 -5.15
CA ASN A 32 6.90 -4.64 -5.22
C ASN A 32 7.73 -4.87 -3.94
N TRP A 33 7.97 -6.14 -3.63
CA TRP A 33 8.85 -6.58 -2.55
C TRP A 33 10.27 -6.84 -3.07
N ASP A 34 11.24 -6.76 -2.17
CA ASP A 34 12.66 -7.12 -2.36
C ASP A 34 13.12 -7.99 -1.17
N TYR A 35 14.33 -8.55 -1.24
CA TYR A 35 14.90 -9.39 -0.18
C TYR A 35 14.96 -8.74 1.22
N ASP A 36 14.98 -7.40 1.29
CA ASP A 36 15.10 -6.65 2.55
C ASP A 36 13.81 -5.92 2.96
N ARG A 37 12.78 -5.91 2.11
CA ARG A 37 11.56 -5.09 2.34
C ARG A 37 10.37 -5.59 1.55
N GLY A 38 9.19 -5.29 2.04
CA GLY A 38 7.96 -5.53 1.29
C GLY A 38 6.79 -4.80 1.91
N SER A 39 5.60 -5.20 1.50
CA SER A 39 4.38 -4.72 2.13
C SER A 39 3.28 -5.78 2.10
N PHE A 40 2.38 -5.68 3.06
CA PHE A 40 1.09 -6.36 3.01
C PHE A 40 0.04 -5.38 2.48
N ASP A 41 -0.66 -5.79 1.43
CA ASP A 41 -1.61 -4.95 0.72
C ASP A 41 -3.01 -5.56 0.76
N ARG A 42 -4.01 -4.72 1.04
CA ARG A 42 -5.43 -5.02 0.92
C ARG A 42 -6.11 -3.95 0.09
N HIS A 43 -6.85 -4.32 -0.94
CA HIS A 43 -7.69 -3.38 -1.70
C HIS A 43 -8.93 -2.99 -0.87
N LEU A 44 -9.33 -1.73 -0.95
CA LEU A 44 -10.50 -1.20 -0.27
C LEU A 44 -11.72 -1.10 -1.20
N ASP A 45 -11.48 -1.10 -2.51
CA ASP A 45 -12.46 -1.02 -3.58
C ASP A 45 -12.41 -2.25 -4.51
N GLU A 46 -13.49 -2.48 -5.27
CA GLU A 46 -13.56 -3.57 -6.24
C GLU A 46 -12.65 -3.35 -7.46
N GLU A 47 -12.36 -2.08 -7.80
CA GLU A 47 -11.51 -1.72 -8.94
C GLU A 47 -10.00 -1.81 -8.63
N GLN A 48 -9.64 -2.17 -7.39
CA GLN A 48 -8.25 -2.30 -6.93
C GLN A 48 -7.43 -1.02 -7.15
N LYS A 49 -8.07 0.14 -6.98
CA LYS A 49 -7.44 1.45 -7.09
C LYS A 49 -7.01 1.97 -5.73
N VAL A 50 -7.70 1.61 -4.65
CA VAL A 50 -7.42 2.10 -3.30
C VAL A 50 -6.92 0.95 -2.43
N TRP A 51 -5.79 1.16 -1.76
CA TRP A 51 -5.13 0.12 -0.98
C TRP A 51 -4.81 0.61 0.43
N LEU A 52 -5.08 -0.25 1.41
CA LEU A 52 -4.45 -0.19 2.71
C LEU A 52 -3.17 -1.02 2.66
N ARG A 53 -2.04 -0.37 2.90
CA ARG A 53 -0.71 -0.96 2.83
C ARG A 53 -0.02 -0.91 4.18
N ILE A 54 0.56 -2.04 4.60
CA ILE A 54 1.41 -2.16 5.79
C ILE A 54 2.82 -2.52 5.33
N PRO A 55 3.76 -1.55 5.27
CA PRO A 55 5.13 -1.83 4.86
C PRO A 55 5.87 -2.64 5.92
N PHE A 56 6.90 -3.37 5.52
CA PHE A 56 7.82 -4.03 6.44
C PHE A 56 9.26 -4.03 5.90
N ILE A 57 10.20 -4.18 6.81
CA ILE A 57 11.62 -4.45 6.51
C ILE A 57 12.02 -5.80 7.11
N VAL A 58 12.93 -6.50 6.46
CA VAL A 58 13.52 -7.73 6.99
C VAL A 58 14.65 -7.36 7.94
N THR A 59 14.59 -7.86 9.16
CA THR A 59 15.62 -7.59 10.19
C THR A 59 16.55 -8.78 10.36
N HIS A 60 16.06 -10.00 10.15
CA HIS A 60 16.82 -11.25 10.25
C HIS A 60 16.28 -12.31 9.30
N GLY A 61 17.08 -13.33 8.99
CA GLY A 61 16.68 -14.47 8.14
C GLY A 61 16.69 -14.13 6.65
N THR A 62 16.11 -15.01 5.83
CA THR A 62 16.02 -14.85 4.39
C THR A 62 14.56 -14.69 3.98
N PHE A 63 14.25 -13.57 3.33
CA PHE A 63 12.93 -13.35 2.75
C PHE A 63 12.95 -13.69 1.26
N ASP A 64 12.25 -14.76 0.87
CA ASP A 64 12.13 -15.18 -0.53
C ASP A 64 10.66 -15.16 -0.98
N GLY A 65 9.98 -14.04 -0.68
CA GLY A 65 8.57 -13.84 -0.99
C GLY A 65 7.60 -14.64 -0.12
N ASP A 66 6.38 -14.82 -0.62
CA ASP A 66 5.30 -15.54 0.08
C ASP A 66 5.43 -17.06 -0.10
N THR A 67 6.52 -17.60 0.43
CA THR A 67 6.84 -19.03 0.39
C THR A 67 6.97 -19.60 1.80
N PRO A 68 6.64 -20.89 2.02
CA PRO A 68 6.80 -21.52 3.33
C PRO A 68 8.28 -21.68 3.75
N GLU A 69 9.21 -21.43 2.84
CA GLU A 69 10.66 -21.53 3.07
C GLU A 69 11.25 -20.25 3.66
N SER A 70 10.49 -19.16 3.68
CA SER A 70 10.89 -17.86 4.24
C SER A 70 11.04 -17.94 5.77
N ASP A 71 12.27 -17.87 6.27
CA ASP A 71 12.58 -17.81 7.71
C ASP A 71 12.71 -16.36 8.23
N ALA A 72 12.34 -15.38 7.39
CA ALA A 72 12.48 -13.97 7.67
C ALA A 72 11.74 -13.53 8.94
N VAL A 73 12.44 -12.74 9.77
CA VAL A 73 11.85 -11.90 10.79
C VAL A 73 11.74 -10.49 10.21
N ILE A 74 10.55 -9.91 10.31
CA ILE A 74 10.25 -8.60 9.73
C ILE A 74 9.80 -7.63 10.81
N GLN A 75 10.12 -6.35 10.61
CA GLN A 75 9.59 -5.25 11.40
C GLN A 75 8.58 -4.47 10.56
N LEU A 76 7.36 -4.32 11.07
CA LEU A 76 6.31 -3.53 10.42
C LEU A 76 6.61 -2.03 10.54
N GLY A 77 6.33 -1.30 9.46
CA GLY A 77 6.37 0.17 9.41
C GLY A 77 4.98 0.78 9.52
N THR A 78 4.90 2.08 9.27
CA THR A 78 3.66 2.87 9.33
C THR A 78 2.67 2.45 8.25
N PRO A 79 1.47 1.96 8.60
CA PRO A 79 0.42 1.70 7.62
C PRO A 79 -0.05 2.97 6.92
N TYR A 80 -0.51 2.87 5.68
CA TYR A 80 -1.02 4.01 4.94
C TYR A 80 -2.03 3.62 3.88
N VAL A 81 -2.90 4.57 3.53
CA VAL A 81 -3.82 4.47 2.39
C VAL A 81 -3.20 5.11 1.17
N LEU A 82 -3.25 4.41 0.03
CA LEU A 82 -2.80 4.93 -1.25
C LEU A 82 -3.85 4.66 -2.33
N LYS A 83 -3.97 5.57 -3.28
CA LYS A 83 -4.83 5.40 -4.47
C LYS A 83 -3.97 5.42 -5.72
N HIS A 84 -4.04 4.36 -6.52
CA HIS A 84 -3.46 4.29 -7.84
C HIS A 84 -4.37 5.02 -8.82
N LEU A 85 -3.88 6.17 -9.30
CA LEU A 85 -4.49 6.86 -10.41
C LEU A 85 -3.88 6.28 -11.67
N TYR A 86 -4.59 5.36 -12.32
CA TYR A 86 -4.28 5.04 -13.69
C TYR A 86 -4.46 6.34 -14.49
N LYS A 87 -3.35 6.99 -14.87
CA LYS A 87 -3.34 7.94 -15.98
C LYS A 87 -3.57 7.16 -17.28
N GLN A 88 -4.77 6.61 -17.46
CA GLN A 88 -5.21 6.19 -18.79
C GLN A 88 -5.97 7.36 -19.40
N ASP A 89 -5.43 7.82 -20.54
CA ASP A 89 -5.98 8.76 -21.51
C ASP A 89 -5.86 10.28 -21.27
N LEU A 90 -4.63 10.78 -21.43
CA LEU A 90 -4.38 12.03 -22.18
C LEU A 90 -3.88 11.73 -23.62
N ASP A 91 -4.05 10.49 -24.10
CA ASP A 91 -3.63 10.04 -25.44
C ASP A 91 -4.80 9.81 -26.41
N GLN A 92 -6.05 9.83 -25.95
CA GLN A 92 -7.25 9.95 -26.79
C GLN A 92 -7.43 11.41 -27.22
N GLU A 93 -6.51 11.90 -28.07
CA GLU A 93 -6.73 12.90 -29.14
C GLU A 93 -5.40 13.29 -29.83
N ALA A 94 -4.44 12.37 -29.99
CA ALA A 94 -3.31 12.58 -30.89
C ALA A 94 -3.71 12.33 -32.37
N ASN A 95 -4.77 13.00 -32.82
CA ASN A 95 -5.15 13.11 -34.23
C ASN A 95 -5.47 14.56 -34.57
N ALA A 96 -4.47 15.44 -34.46
CA ALA A 96 -4.27 16.49 -35.45
C ALA A 96 -2.95 17.21 -35.17
N ASN A 97 -2.22 17.40 -36.25
CA ASN A 97 -1.16 18.38 -36.42
C ASN A 97 -1.34 19.66 -35.58
N VAL A 98 -0.19 20.31 -35.36
CA VAL A 98 0.00 21.74 -35.08
C VAL A 98 0.42 22.05 -33.64
N VAL A 99 1.75 22.17 -33.49
CA VAL A 99 2.44 23.36 -32.96
C VAL A 99 1.71 24.13 -31.86
N GLY A 100 2.31 24.12 -30.68
CA GLY A 100 2.15 25.20 -29.71
C GLY A 100 1.22 24.86 -28.57
N ALA A 101 1.72 24.11 -27.60
CA ALA A 101 1.15 24.14 -26.27
C ALA A 101 2.27 23.86 -25.26
N LEU A 102 2.99 24.93 -24.91
CA LEU A 102 3.77 25.02 -23.68
C LEU A 102 2.80 24.98 -22.49
N VAL A 103 2.11 23.85 -22.27
CA VAL A 103 1.14 23.72 -21.18
C VAL A 103 1.88 23.21 -19.95
N ASN A 104 2.26 24.19 -19.12
CA ASN A 104 2.51 24.09 -17.68
C ASN A 104 3.00 22.74 -17.14
N GLN A 105 4.31 22.49 -17.23
CA GLN A 105 5.01 21.47 -16.43
C GLN A 105 5.13 21.83 -14.94
N PHE A 106 4.51 22.93 -14.50
CA PHE A 106 4.45 23.40 -13.13
C PHE A 106 2.99 23.69 -12.74
N GLN A 107 2.20 22.64 -12.56
CA GLN A 107 1.11 22.69 -11.60
C GLN A 107 1.71 22.24 -10.27
N GLU A 108 1.81 23.18 -9.32
CA GLU A 108 2.06 22.89 -7.90
C GLU A 108 1.09 21.80 -7.44
N PRO A 109 1.50 20.82 -6.62
CA PRO A 109 0.62 19.73 -6.25
C PRO A 109 -0.53 20.30 -5.43
N GLU A 110 -1.70 20.42 -6.05
CA GLU A 110 -2.98 20.65 -5.40
C GLU A 110 -3.25 19.39 -4.57
N ASP A 111 -2.74 19.41 -3.34
CA ASP A 111 -2.95 18.44 -2.27
C ASP A 111 -3.02 16.97 -2.73
N LYS A 112 -1.88 16.28 -2.80
CA LYS A 112 -1.80 14.84 -3.16
C LYS A 112 -2.64 13.94 -2.23
N ASP A 113 -3.13 14.47 -1.11
CA ASP A 113 -4.00 13.79 -0.16
C ASP A 113 -5.49 14.06 -0.42
N ALA A 114 -5.85 15.07 -1.22
CA ALA A 114 -7.22 15.34 -1.66
C ALA A 114 -7.78 14.32 -2.67
N GLU A 115 -6.92 13.44 -3.23
CA GLU A 115 -7.38 12.42 -4.19
C GLU A 115 -7.97 11.17 -3.53
N ILE A 116 -7.74 10.98 -2.22
CA ILE A 116 -8.28 9.86 -1.44
C ILE A 116 -9.52 10.34 -0.70
N GLU A 117 -10.68 9.81 -1.06
CA GLU A 117 -11.93 10.17 -0.39
C GLU A 117 -11.91 9.76 1.11
N PRO A 118 -12.45 10.59 2.02
CA PRO A 118 -12.40 10.34 3.47
C PRO A 118 -12.93 8.97 3.90
N HIS A 119 -13.97 8.47 3.22
CA HIS A 119 -14.56 7.17 3.53
C HIS A 119 -13.56 6.01 3.36
N TRP A 120 -12.57 6.14 2.47
CA TRP A 120 -11.50 5.15 2.33
C TRP A 120 -10.55 5.16 3.51
N VAL A 121 -10.26 6.34 4.07
CA VAL A 121 -9.46 6.48 5.29
C VAL A 121 -10.21 5.85 6.46
N GLU A 122 -11.49 6.18 6.63
CA GLU A 122 -12.33 5.61 7.69
C GLU A 122 -12.43 4.08 7.59
N GLN A 123 -12.63 3.55 6.39
CA GLN A 123 -12.65 2.11 6.14
C GLN A 123 -11.30 1.46 6.45
N ALA A 124 -10.19 2.11 6.08
CA ALA A 124 -8.85 1.60 6.37
C ALA A 124 -8.56 1.59 7.87
N GLU A 125 -8.96 2.63 8.60
CA GLU A 125 -8.84 2.70 10.06
C GLU A 125 -9.69 1.62 10.76
N ASP A 126 -10.88 1.30 10.25
CA ASP A 126 -11.69 0.20 10.78
C ASP A 126 -11.03 -1.16 10.59
N VAL A 127 -10.56 -1.45 9.37
CA VAL A 127 -9.81 -2.69 9.08
C VAL A 127 -8.56 -2.79 9.97
N LEU A 128 -7.81 -1.70 10.10
CA LEU A 128 -6.59 -1.66 10.90
C LEU A 128 -6.87 -1.95 12.38
N ARG A 129 -7.93 -1.38 12.96
CA ARG A 129 -8.37 -1.67 14.34
C ARG A 129 -8.74 -3.15 14.53
N GLN A 130 -9.37 -3.77 13.53
CA GLN A 130 -9.70 -5.21 13.59
C GLN A 130 -8.44 -6.07 13.58
N VAL A 131 -7.46 -5.73 12.76
CA VAL A 131 -6.14 -6.40 12.71
C VAL A 131 -5.41 -6.25 14.05
N GLU A 132 -5.34 -5.03 14.58
CA GLU A 132 -4.69 -4.74 15.87
C GLU A 132 -5.32 -5.53 17.02
N THR A 133 -6.64 -5.69 17.01
CA THR A 133 -7.37 -6.46 18.03
C THR A 133 -7.12 -7.97 17.90
N GLY A 134 -6.94 -8.48 16.68
CA GLY A 134 -6.65 -9.91 16.46
C GLY A 134 -5.19 -10.30 16.68
N LEU A 135 -4.27 -9.34 16.58
CA LEU A 135 -2.82 -9.54 16.78
C LEU A 135 -2.34 -9.20 18.20
N GLY A 136 -3.15 -8.50 19.00
CA GLY A 136 -2.85 -8.11 20.38
C GLY A 136 -3.25 -9.16 21.41
#